data_AF-A0A9X1XVA6-F1
#
_entry.id   AF-A0A9X1XVA6-F1
#
_cell.length_a   1.000
_cell.length_b   1.000
_cell.length_c   1.000
_cell.angle_alpha   90.00
_cell.angle_beta   90.00
_cell.angle_gamma   90.00
#
_symmetry.space_group_name_H-M   'P 1'
#
loop_
_entity.id
_entity.type
_entity.pdbx_description
1 polymer ?
#
loop_
_entity_poly.entity_id
_entity_poly.type
_entity_poly.pdbx_seq_one_letter_code
_entity_poly.pdbx_strand_id
1 'polypeptide(L)'
;MSNQGRISVNVEIYGTSYKIVGSSAEYMKQVARRVDEHMRSISQAYPHLDTPRLAVLAAVRMAEEAIRVEQLQNELQNAKQEKTVLLQENSVLQDLHAKQENMYKALQEEQQQLKNEKRQLVGQTEKLESSLQGQEEETRKLRTRLQELERQLNEQRGSNSQLQTKLRQAEQQSAKEKEESGKLQKQVSELQRREQDAKAAEQRAMQQSGKLQEQAKQLQGTLQTAEAETKLLQQKLQESKEREDKLRAEASTAQQNEKSWQKLAEKRSEELSRLEISLLEAADKSEQLNEQLAAEASRLEEARAELQVERDKAGALAAQLESLRSRAERAAEEREQALLSAQTAGEEKRQLEQERDELNLRLQELEDGRKAVTELESELDRYREAAEEREQEWRKQWASAERELSSWREKESELQRQLEEWQQESAAGSERVLTMAGDVEVIEEEKRRLAEQLQEVTDSYELISHQFRLLQLEREKEQEQQAERDEEYRRLKDDYAKLQSEYNEWIELLEQN
;
A
#
# COMPACT_ATOMS: atom_id res chain seq x y z
N MET A 1 -68.43 -22.31 -41.35
CA MET A 1 -69.42 -23.19 -42.02
C MET A 1 -69.09 -24.63 -41.67
N SER A 2 -69.73 -25.18 -40.64
CA SER A 2 -69.69 -26.62 -40.35
C SER A 2 -71.10 -27.03 -39.96
N ASN A 3 -71.89 -27.44 -40.96
CA ASN A 3 -73.21 -28.02 -40.75
C ASN A 3 -73.00 -29.44 -40.18
N GLN A 4 -72.58 -29.52 -38.92
CA GLN A 4 -72.46 -30.80 -38.21
C GLN A 4 -73.85 -31.41 -38.15
N GLY A 5 -73.98 -32.62 -38.70
CA GLY A 5 -75.24 -33.30 -38.96
C GLY A 5 -76.15 -33.27 -37.74
N ARG A 6 -77.21 -32.47 -37.83
CA ARG A 6 -78.32 -32.49 -36.88
C ARG A 6 -79.08 -33.80 -37.10
N ILE A 7 -78.86 -34.77 -36.22
CA ILE A 7 -79.53 -36.07 -36.29
C ILE A 7 -80.83 -35.96 -35.49
N SER A 8 -81.93 -36.43 -36.09
CA SER A 8 -83.21 -36.52 -35.40
C SER A 8 -83.36 -37.90 -34.77
N VAL A 9 -83.62 -37.93 -33.47
CA VAL A 9 -83.72 -39.15 -32.67
C VAL A 9 -85.05 -39.15 -31.93
N ASN A 10 -85.75 -40.27 -32.00
CA ASN A 10 -86.94 -40.51 -31.19
C ASN A 10 -86.48 -41.00 -29.81
N VAL A 11 -86.93 -40.31 -28.76
CA VAL A 11 -86.65 -40.62 -27.36
C VAL A 11 -87.95 -40.61 -26.57
N GLU A 12 -88.01 -41.36 -25.47
CA GLU A 12 -89.17 -41.41 -24.58
C GLU A 12 -88.82 -40.68 -23.27
N ILE A 13 -89.66 -39.74 -22.87
CA ILE A 13 -89.52 -38.97 -21.63
C ILE A 13 -90.87 -38.98 -20.93
N TYR A 14 -90.89 -39.50 -19.71
CA TYR A 14 -92.06 -39.61 -18.83
C TYR A 14 -93.28 -40.23 -19.51
N GLY A 15 -93.07 -41.33 -20.25
CA GLY A 15 -94.11 -42.08 -20.96
C GLY A 15 -94.60 -41.46 -22.28
N THR A 16 -94.01 -40.33 -22.71
CA THR A 16 -94.33 -39.67 -23.98
C THR A 16 -93.14 -39.75 -24.94
N SER A 17 -93.39 -40.13 -26.19
CA SER A 17 -92.36 -40.19 -27.24
C SER A 17 -92.18 -38.83 -27.91
N TYR A 18 -90.96 -38.30 -27.89
CA TYR A 18 -90.56 -37.04 -28.52
C TYR A 18 -89.50 -37.27 -29.60
N LYS A 19 -89.59 -36.50 -30.68
CA LYS A 19 -88.59 -36.46 -31.74
C LYS A 19 -87.69 -35.25 -31.55
N ILE A 20 -86.48 -35.45 -31.01
CA ILE A 20 -85.54 -34.38 -30.66
C ILE A 20 -84.39 -34.36 -31.66
N VAL A 21 -83.84 -33.17 -31.92
CA VAL A 21 -82.71 -32.97 -32.83
C VAL A 21 -81.46 -32.62 -32.01
N GLY A 22 -80.34 -33.28 -32.28
CA GLY A 22 -79.09 -33.00 -31.59
C GLY A 22 -77.85 -33.50 -32.33
N SER A 23 -76.69 -33.28 -31.72
CA SER A 23 -75.39 -33.48 -32.34
C SER A 23 -74.93 -34.96 -32.38
N SER A 24 -75.40 -35.78 -31.43
CA SER A 24 -75.08 -37.22 -31.37
C SER A 24 -76.28 -37.99 -30.85
N ALA A 25 -76.61 -39.11 -31.49
CA ALA A 25 -77.78 -39.89 -31.12
C ALA A 25 -77.65 -40.53 -29.73
N GLU A 26 -76.45 -40.98 -29.36
CA GLU A 26 -76.19 -41.56 -28.04
C GLU A 26 -76.25 -40.49 -26.93
N TYR A 27 -75.66 -39.32 -27.18
CA TYR A 27 -75.70 -38.19 -26.27
C TYR A 27 -77.13 -37.72 -26.01
N MET A 28 -77.95 -37.59 -27.06
CA MET A 28 -79.35 -37.17 -26.89
C MET A 28 -80.19 -38.20 -26.14
N LYS A 29 -79.93 -39.51 -26.32
CA LYS A 29 -80.56 -40.55 -25.50
C LYS A 29 -80.16 -40.45 -24.03
N GLN A 30 -78.89 -40.14 -23.74
CA GLN A 30 -78.42 -39.93 -22.36
C GLN A 30 -79.06 -38.69 -21.72
N VAL A 31 -79.13 -37.58 -22.45
CA VAL A 31 -79.83 -36.37 -21.99
C VAL A 31 -81.30 -36.66 -21.72
N ALA A 32 -81.99 -37.36 -22.63
CA ALA A 32 -83.39 -37.75 -22.44
C ALA A 32 -83.59 -38.65 -21.22
N ARG A 33 -82.70 -39.64 -20.99
CA ARG A 33 -82.70 -40.46 -19.78
C ARG A 33 -82.53 -39.62 -18.51
N ARG A 34 -81.62 -38.66 -18.52
CA ARG A 34 -81.38 -37.77 -17.38
C ARG A 34 -82.60 -36.88 -17.07
N VAL A 35 -83.27 -36.37 -18.10
CA VAL A 35 -84.54 -35.63 -17.95
C VAL A 35 -85.64 -36.54 -17.37
N ASP A 36 -85.77 -37.77 -17.88
CA ASP A 36 -86.76 -38.75 -17.40
C ASP A 36 -86.53 -39.13 -15.92
N GLU A 37 -85.27 -39.38 -15.53
CA GLU A 37 -84.88 -39.64 -14.14
C GLU A 37 -85.26 -38.48 -13.22
N HIS A 38 -84.96 -37.23 -13.63
CA HIS A 38 -85.30 -36.03 -12.88
C HIS A 38 -86.81 -35.84 -12.74
N MET A 39 -87.57 -36.00 -13.83
CA MET A 39 -89.03 -35.94 -13.78
C MET A 39 -89.60 -37.04 -12.88
N ARG A 40 -89.12 -38.28 -12.95
CA ARG A 40 -89.55 -39.36 -12.07
C ARG A 40 -89.21 -39.08 -10.60
N SER A 41 -88.00 -38.62 -10.30
CA SER A 41 -87.57 -38.29 -8.94
C SER A 41 -88.42 -37.17 -8.32
N ILE A 42 -88.67 -36.09 -9.08
CA ILE A 42 -89.52 -34.99 -8.60
C ILE A 42 -90.97 -35.47 -8.44
N SER A 43 -91.47 -36.35 -9.31
CA SER A 43 -92.83 -36.89 -9.18
C SER A 43 -93.01 -37.78 -7.94
N GLN A 44 -91.95 -38.48 -7.51
CA GLN A 44 -91.95 -39.21 -6.25
C GLN A 44 -92.02 -38.28 -5.03
N ALA A 45 -91.31 -37.14 -5.09
CA ALA A 45 -91.30 -36.15 -4.02
C ALA A 45 -92.57 -35.28 -3.98
N TYR A 46 -93.19 -35.01 -5.13
CA TYR A 46 -94.40 -34.18 -5.27
C TYR A 46 -95.46 -34.87 -6.15
N PRO A 47 -96.21 -35.85 -5.61
CA PRO A 47 -97.16 -36.66 -6.39
C PRO A 47 -98.37 -35.92 -6.97
N HIS A 48 -98.68 -34.73 -6.44
CA HIS A 48 -99.84 -33.91 -6.85
C HIS A 48 -99.56 -32.97 -8.02
N LEU A 49 -98.33 -32.98 -8.55
CA LEU A 49 -97.90 -32.07 -9.61
C LEU A 49 -98.27 -32.65 -11.00
N ASP A 50 -98.87 -31.82 -11.85
CA ASP A 50 -99.21 -32.17 -13.22
C ASP A 50 -97.96 -32.23 -14.12
N THR A 51 -98.01 -33.04 -15.18
CA THR A 51 -96.86 -33.30 -16.08
C THR A 51 -96.19 -32.03 -16.61
N PRO A 52 -96.90 -30.94 -17.00
CA PRO A 52 -96.27 -29.69 -17.42
C PRO A 52 -95.47 -29.02 -16.30
N ARG A 53 -96.02 -28.90 -15.09
CA ARG A 53 -95.31 -28.28 -13.95
C ARG A 53 -94.13 -29.15 -13.48
N LEU A 54 -94.27 -30.47 -13.56
CA LEU A 54 -93.18 -31.42 -13.31
C LEU A 54 -92.02 -31.24 -14.28
N ALA A 55 -92.32 -31.10 -15.58
CA ALA A 55 -91.31 -30.86 -16.62
C ALA A 55 -90.59 -29.53 -16.41
N VAL A 56 -91.31 -28.46 -16.04
CA VAL A 56 -90.70 -27.16 -15.73
C VAL A 56 -89.80 -27.25 -14.50
N LEU A 57 -90.22 -27.93 -13.43
CA LEU A 57 -89.38 -28.09 -12.23
C LEU A 57 -88.14 -28.95 -12.50
N ALA A 58 -88.26 -29.99 -13.34
CA ALA A 58 -87.12 -30.77 -13.81
C ALA A 58 -86.15 -29.91 -14.64
N ALA A 59 -86.67 -29.07 -15.55
CA ALA A 59 -85.85 -28.14 -16.33
C ALA A 59 -85.13 -27.11 -15.44
N VAL A 60 -85.80 -26.55 -14.43
CA VAL A 60 -85.20 -25.63 -13.47
C VAL A 60 -84.08 -26.30 -12.67
N ARG A 61 -84.31 -27.51 -12.15
CA ARG A 61 -83.25 -28.26 -11.44
C ARG A 61 -82.06 -28.59 -12.33
N MET A 62 -82.30 -28.96 -13.58
CA MET A 62 -81.22 -29.21 -14.54
C MET A 62 -80.44 -27.93 -14.88
N ALA A 63 -81.13 -26.80 -15.01
CA ALA A 63 -80.49 -25.50 -15.20
C ALA A 63 -79.65 -25.10 -13.98
N GLU A 64 -80.16 -25.33 -12.76
CA GLU A 64 -79.42 -25.11 -11.52
C GLU A 64 -78.17 -26.01 -11.42
N GLU A 65 -78.31 -27.30 -11.74
CA GLU A 65 -77.18 -28.25 -11.80
C GLU A 65 -76.12 -27.78 -12.81
N ALA A 66 -76.54 -27.32 -14.00
CA ALA A 66 -75.63 -26.81 -15.02
C ALA A 66 -74.87 -25.56 -14.54
N ILE A 67 -75.57 -24.57 -13.97
CA ILE A 67 -74.96 -23.36 -13.42
C ILE A 67 -73.96 -23.72 -12.31
N ARG A 68 -74.29 -24.67 -11.43
CA ARG A 68 -73.40 -25.13 -10.36
C ARG A 68 -72.16 -25.82 -10.91
N VAL A 69 -72.29 -26.64 -11.96
CA VAL A 69 -71.15 -27.29 -12.62
C VAL A 69 -70.25 -26.26 -13.29
N GLU A 70 -70.80 -25.24 -13.94
CA GLU A 70 -70.01 -24.15 -14.53
C GLU A 70 -69.23 -23.37 -13.45
N GLN A 71 -69.87 -23.08 -12.31
CA GLN A 71 -69.19 -22.46 -11.16
C GLN A 71 -68.03 -23.31 -10.64
N LEU A 72 -68.25 -24.61 -10.40
CA LEU A 72 -67.20 -25.53 -9.95
C LEU A 72 -66.08 -25.71 -10.98
N GLN A 73 -66.39 -25.68 -12.29
CA GLN A 73 -65.38 -25.71 -13.34
C GLN A 73 -64.52 -24.45 -13.34
N ASN A 74 -65.13 -23.28 -13.14
CA ASN A 74 -64.40 -22.02 -13.02
C ASN A 74 -63.51 -22.02 -11.76
N GLU A 75 -64.02 -22.47 -10.61
CA GLU A 75 -63.23 -22.61 -9.39
C GLU A 75 -62.06 -23.58 -9.57
N LEU A 76 -62.29 -24.74 -10.20
CA LEU A 76 -61.24 -25.71 -10.49
C LEU A 76 -60.19 -25.14 -11.45
N GLN A 77 -60.61 -24.34 -12.44
CA GLN A 77 -59.70 -23.68 -13.36
C GLN A 77 -58.85 -22.62 -12.65
N ASN A 78 -59.45 -21.81 -11.80
CA ASN A 78 -58.73 -20.82 -10.99
C ASN A 78 -57.72 -21.49 -10.05
N ALA A 79 -58.13 -22.54 -9.32
CA ALA A 79 -57.24 -23.28 -8.43
C ALA A 79 -56.08 -23.96 -9.19
N LYS A 80 -56.31 -24.42 -10.43
CA LYS A 80 -55.23 -24.93 -11.29
C LYS A 80 -54.26 -23.83 -11.71
N GLN A 81 -54.76 -22.65 -12.08
CA GLN A 81 -53.94 -21.50 -12.43
C GLN A 81 -53.11 -21.03 -11.22
N GLU A 82 -53.72 -20.89 -10.05
CA GLU A 82 -53.03 -20.57 -8.79
C GLU A 82 -51.95 -21.60 -8.48
N LYS A 83 -52.26 -22.90 -8.59
CA LYS A 83 -51.26 -23.96 -8.40
C LYS A 83 -50.08 -23.84 -9.37
N THR A 84 -50.32 -23.50 -10.63
CA THR A 84 -49.23 -23.32 -11.61
C THR A 84 -48.35 -22.12 -11.27
N VAL A 85 -48.95 -21.01 -10.82
CA VAL A 85 -48.22 -19.83 -10.37
C VAL A 85 -47.40 -20.15 -9.12
N LEU A 86 -48.00 -20.80 -8.12
CA LEU A 86 -47.31 -21.21 -6.90
C LEU A 86 -46.14 -22.18 -7.17
N LEU A 87 -46.28 -23.08 -8.13
CA LEU A 87 -45.18 -23.96 -8.54
C LEU A 87 -44.03 -23.19 -9.19
N GLN A 88 -44.35 -22.19 -10.03
CA GLN A 88 -43.35 -21.30 -10.61
C GLN A 88 -42.65 -20.48 -9.52
N GLU A 89 -43.40 -19.86 -8.62
CA GLU A 89 -42.85 -19.12 -7.48
C GLU A 89 -41.97 -20.01 -6.60
N ASN A 90 -42.40 -21.24 -6.29
CA ASN A 90 -41.59 -22.17 -5.50
C ASN A 90 -40.28 -22.54 -6.21
N SER A 91 -40.31 -22.74 -7.53
CA SER A 91 -39.09 -23.00 -8.30
C SER A 91 -38.12 -21.82 -8.27
N VAL A 92 -38.62 -20.59 -8.41
CA VAL A 92 -37.81 -19.37 -8.33
C VAL A 92 -37.22 -19.19 -6.92
N LEU A 93 -38.00 -19.47 -5.88
CA LEU A 93 -37.52 -19.43 -4.49
C LEU A 93 -36.45 -20.49 -4.23
N GLN A 94 -36.58 -21.70 -4.78
CA GLN A 94 -35.56 -22.74 -4.69
C GLN A 94 -34.26 -22.32 -5.40
N ASP A 95 -34.36 -21.74 -6.59
CA ASP A 95 -33.20 -21.22 -7.33
C ASP A 95 -32.53 -20.06 -6.58
N LEU A 96 -33.32 -19.17 -5.98
CA LEU A 96 -32.81 -18.07 -5.17
C LEU A 96 -32.07 -18.60 -3.93
N HIS A 97 -32.65 -19.58 -3.24
CA HIS A 97 -32.03 -20.21 -2.07
C HIS A 97 -30.73 -20.93 -2.46
N ALA A 98 -30.70 -21.65 -3.59
CA ALA A 98 -29.48 -22.29 -4.09
C ALA A 98 -28.39 -21.26 -4.42
N LYS A 99 -28.76 -20.12 -5.03
CA LYS A 99 -27.82 -19.01 -5.28
C LYS A 99 -27.28 -18.41 -3.98
N GLN A 100 -28.15 -18.18 -2.99
CA GLN A 100 -27.72 -17.68 -1.67
C GLN A 100 -26.76 -18.66 -1.00
N GLU A 101 -27.07 -19.96 -1.00
CA GLU A 101 -26.21 -20.99 -0.40
C GLU A 101 -24.83 -21.04 -1.09
N ASN A 102 -24.78 -20.95 -2.42
CA ASN A 102 -23.53 -20.90 -3.17
C ASN A 102 -22.72 -19.63 -2.86
N MET A 103 -23.40 -18.48 -2.73
CA MET A 103 -22.75 -17.23 -2.33
C MET A 103 -22.17 -17.32 -0.92
N TYR A 104 -22.89 -17.93 0.02
CA TYR A 104 -22.38 -18.17 1.38
C TYR A 104 -21.17 -19.10 1.39
N LYS A 105 -21.17 -20.17 0.57
CA LYS A 105 -20.01 -21.06 0.43
C LYS A 105 -18.81 -20.35 -0.17
N ALA A 106 -19.00 -19.58 -1.25
CA ALA A 106 -17.95 -18.79 -1.86
C ALA A 106 -17.35 -17.77 -0.87
N LEU A 107 -18.19 -17.08 -0.10
CA LEU A 107 -17.73 -16.15 0.92
C LEU A 107 -16.94 -16.86 2.04
N GLN A 108 -17.36 -18.06 2.46
CA GLN A 108 -16.61 -18.86 3.44
C GLN A 108 -15.25 -19.31 2.89
N GLU A 109 -15.19 -19.72 1.62
CA GLU A 109 -13.94 -20.09 0.96
C GLU A 109 -12.98 -18.89 0.86
N GLU A 110 -13.49 -17.72 0.48
CA GLU A 110 -12.71 -16.47 0.43
C GLU A 110 -12.18 -16.07 1.81
N GLN A 111 -13.02 -16.14 2.86
CA GLN A 111 -12.57 -15.87 4.23
C GLN A 111 -11.47 -16.85 4.68
N GLN A 112 -11.56 -18.12 4.27
CA GLN A 112 -10.55 -19.10 4.60
C GLN A 112 -9.25 -18.87 3.81
N GLN A 113 -9.35 -18.46 2.54
CA GLN A 113 -8.19 -18.05 1.73
C GLN A 113 -7.49 -16.84 2.36
N LEU A 114 -8.22 -15.77 2.66
CA LEU A 114 -7.70 -14.57 3.32
C LEU A 114 -7.04 -14.90 4.68
N LYS A 115 -7.62 -15.84 5.43
CA LYS A 115 -7.02 -16.30 6.70
C LYS A 115 -5.70 -17.04 6.50
N ASN A 116 -5.59 -17.83 5.43
CA ASN A 116 -4.36 -18.53 5.09
C ASN A 116 -3.29 -17.55 4.58
N GLU A 117 -3.66 -16.61 3.71
CA GLU A 117 -2.78 -15.54 3.25
C GLU A 117 -2.28 -14.68 4.42
N LYS A 118 -3.18 -14.27 5.32
CA LYS A 118 -2.80 -13.55 6.53
C LYS A 118 -1.80 -14.34 7.38
N ARG A 119 -1.98 -15.66 7.54
CA ARG A 119 -1.01 -16.51 8.25
C ARG A 119 0.34 -16.58 7.53
N GLN A 120 0.34 -16.67 6.20
CA GLN A 120 1.57 -16.69 5.41
C GLN A 120 2.31 -15.35 5.52
N LEU A 121 1.61 -14.23 5.40
CA LEU A 121 2.18 -12.89 5.55
C LEU A 121 2.76 -12.69 6.95
N VAL A 122 2.03 -13.10 8.01
CA VAL A 122 2.55 -13.04 9.38
C VAL A 122 3.83 -13.89 9.54
N GLY A 123 3.87 -15.08 8.96
CA GLY A 123 5.08 -15.91 8.99
C GLY A 123 6.24 -15.33 8.17
N GLN A 124 5.96 -14.62 7.08
CA GLN A 124 6.99 -13.89 6.31
C GLN A 124 7.51 -12.68 7.09
N THR A 125 6.65 -11.92 7.75
CA THR A 125 7.06 -10.78 8.58
C THR A 125 7.91 -11.23 9.76
N GLU A 126 7.55 -12.32 10.45
CA GLU A 126 8.37 -12.88 11.53
C GLU A 126 9.77 -13.31 11.04
N LYS A 127 9.86 -13.92 9.85
CA LYS A 127 11.15 -14.28 9.24
C LYS A 127 11.99 -13.06 8.89
N LEU A 128 11.38 -12.04 8.30
CA LEU A 128 12.05 -10.78 7.97
C LEU A 128 12.53 -10.06 9.24
N GLU A 129 11.70 -10.00 10.28
CA GLU A 129 12.07 -9.42 11.57
C GLU A 129 13.24 -10.17 12.21
N SER A 130 13.23 -11.51 12.20
CA SER A 130 14.35 -12.30 12.74
C SER A 130 15.65 -12.10 11.94
N SER A 131 15.55 -11.96 10.62
CA SER A 131 16.71 -11.67 9.76
C SER A 131 17.25 -10.26 9.99
N LEU A 132 16.35 -9.28 10.14
CA LEU A 132 16.71 -7.88 10.42
C LEU A 132 17.38 -7.75 11.80
N GLN A 133 16.85 -8.44 12.83
CA GLN A 133 17.51 -8.52 14.14
C GLN A 133 18.91 -9.13 14.05
N GLY A 134 19.08 -10.21 13.28
CA GLY A 134 20.40 -10.81 13.02
C GLY A 134 21.37 -9.83 12.36
N GLN A 135 20.91 -9.11 11.33
CA GLN A 135 21.70 -8.06 10.66
C GLN A 135 22.01 -6.89 11.61
N GLU A 136 21.08 -6.47 12.46
CA GLU A 136 21.31 -5.42 13.45
C GLU A 136 22.39 -5.84 14.46
N GLU A 137 22.37 -7.09 14.92
CA GLU A 137 23.41 -7.63 15.81
C GLU A 137 24.78 -7.68 15.13
N GLU A 138 24.84 -8.11 13.86
CA GLU A 138 26.08 -8.09 13.08
C GLU A 138 26.59 -6.66 12.89
N THR A 139 25.71 -5.73 12.54
CA THR A 139 26.04 -4.31 12.38
C THR A 139 26.57 -3.73 13.70
N ARG A 140 25.97 -4.11 14.84
CA ARG A 140 26.48 -3.74 16.18
C ARG A 140 27.87 -4.30 16.43
N LYS A 141 28.13 -5.58 16.11
CA LYS A 141 29.46 -6.21 16.24
C LYS A 141 30.51 -5.56 15.34
N LEU A 142 30.16 -5.23 14.11
CA LEU A 142 31.04 -4.52 13.18
C LEU A 142 31.35 -3.11 13.68
N ARG A 143 30.35 -2.41 14.25
CA ARG A 143 30.52 -1.07 14.81
C ARG A 143 31.45 -1.06 16.02
N THR A 144 31.34 -2.02 16.92
CA THR A 144 32.28 -2.16 18.05
C THR A 144 33.69 -2.52 17.57
N ARG A 145 33.80 -3.37 16.54
CA ARG A 145 35.11 -3.70 15.94
C ARG A 145 35.76 -2.49 15.27
N LEU A 146 34.98 -1.68 14.55
CA LEU A 146 35.45 -0.42 13.96
C LEU A 146 35.95 0.55 15.03
N GLN A 147 35.21 0.74 16.12
CA GLN A 147 35.65 1.58 17.24
C GLN A 147 36.97 1.11 17.85
N GLU A 148 37.15 -0.20 18.03
CA GLU A 148 38.42 -0.74 18.54
C GLU A 148 39.57 -0.55 17.55
N LEU A 149 39.32 -0.73 16.24
CA LEU A 149 40.33 -0.47 15.21
C LEU A 149 40.69 1.01 15.12
N GLU A 150 39.73 1.92 15.21
CA GLU A 150 39.96 3.36 15.27
C GLU A 150 40.79 3.75 16.49
N ARG A 151 40.50 3.16 17.65
CA ARG A 151 41.28 3.34 18.88
C ARG A 151 42.72 2.88 18.70
N GLN A 152 42.92 1.67 18.15
CA GLN A 152 44.25 1.15 17.84
C GLN A 152 45.01 2.04 16.86
N LEU A 153 44.33 2.55 15.83
CA LEU A 153 44.95 3.41 14.82
C LEU A 153 45.36 4.77 15.42
N ASN A 154 44.54 5.33 16.33
CA ASN A 154 44.91 6.52 17.09
C ASN A 154 46.08 6.28 18.06
N GLU A 155 46.11 5.14 18.75
CA GLU A 155 47.25 4.77 19.60
C GLU A 155 48.54 4.61 18.78
N GLN A 156 48.46 3.96 17.61
CA GLN A 156 49.58 3.82 16.67
C GLN A 156 50.03 5.17 16.11
N ARG A 157 49.10 6.07 15.74
CA ARG A 157 49.43 7.44 15.32
C ARG A 157 50.12 8.22 16.44
N GLY A 158 49.62 8.11 17.67
CA GLY A 158 50.25 8.69 18.85
C GLY A 158 51.66 8.18 19.07
N SER A 159 51.84 6.85 19.05
CA SER A 159 53.15 6.19 19.15
C SER A 159 54.11 6.61 18.03
N ASN A 160 53.64 6.66 16.79
CA ASN A 160 54.44 7.09 15.65
C ASN A 160 54.86 8.56 15.78
N SER A 161 53.97 9.45 16.23
CA SER A 161 54.33 10.85 16.52
C SER A 161 55.40 10.98 17.61
N GLN A 162 55.33 10.13 18.65
CA GLN A 162 56.33 10.09 19.72
C GLN A 162 57.67 9.55 19.20
N LEU A 163 57.65 8.49 18.39
CA LEU A 163 58.84 7.93 17.75
C LEU A 163 59.48 8.95 16.80
N GLN A 164 58.69 9.67 16.01
CA GLN A 164 59.19 10.72 15.12
C GLN A 164 59.81 11.89 15.90
N THR A 165 59.23 12.25 17.05
CA THR A 165 59.79 13.26 17.95
C THR A 165 61.12 12.78 18.56
N LYS A 166 61.18 11.53 19.02
CA LYS A 166 62.43 10.91 19.52
C LYS A 166 63.49 10.81 18.43
N LEU A 167 63.10 10.46 17.20
CA LEU A 167 64.00 10.40 16.05
C LEU A 167 64.59 11.78 15.76
N ARG A 168 63.77 12.84 15.71
CA ARG A 168 64.25 14.22 15.54
C ARG A 168 65.20 14.64 16.66
N GLN A 169 64.90 14.29 17.91
CA GLN A 169 65.79 14.58 19.04
C GLN A 169 67.13 13.85 18.92
N ALA A 170 67.11 12.57 18.54
CA ALA A 170 68.31 11.76 18.32
C ALA A 170 69.14 12.27 17.12
N GLU A 171 68.49 12.66 16.02
CA GLU A 171 69.16 13.28 14.87
C GLU A 171 69.81 14.61 15.25
N GLN A 172 69.13 15.43 16.05
CA GLN A 172 69.68 16.70 16.54
C GLN A 172 70.86 16.48 17.50
N GLN A 173 70.80 15.46 18.36
CA GLN A 173 71.93 15.06 19.21
C GLN A 173 73.10 14.57 18.37
N SER A 174 72.87 13.67 17.42
CA SER A 174 73.92 13.18 16.51
C SER A 174 74.53 14.30 15.68
N ALA A 175 73.75 15.30 15.24
CA ALA A 175 74.26 16.47 14.56
C ALA A 175 75.18 17.32 15.46
N LYS A 176 74.79 17.53 16.72
CA LYS A 176 75.64 18.23 17.71
C LYS A 176 76.92 17.46 18.00
N GLU A 177 76.83 16.15 18.21
CA GLU A 177 77.99 15.27 18.42
C GLU A 177 78.93 15.28 17.20
N LYS A 178 78.40 15.30 15.98
CA LYS A 178 79.20 15.44 14.75
C LYS A 178 79.87 16.81 14.66
N GLU A 179 79.20 17.87 15.06
CA GLU A 179 79.78 19.22 15.08
C GLU A 179 80.90 19.33 16.14
N GLU A 180 80.69 18.74 17.32
CA GLU A 180 81.70 18.64 18.38
C GLU A 180 82.87 17.75 17.98
N SER A 181 82.60 16.59 17.36
CA SER A 181 83.63 15.73 16.78
C SER A 181 84.45 16.46 15.71
N GLY A 182 83.80 17.24 14.85
CA GLY A 182 84.48 18.09 13.86
C GLY A 182 85.33 19.20 14.50
N LYS A 183 84.89 19.81 15.60
CA LYS A 183 85.69 20.78 16.38
C LYS A 183 86.90 20.13 17.02
N LEU A 184 86.72 18.98 17.65
CA LEU A 184 87.78 18.19 18.25
C LEU A 184 88.79 17.71 17.19
N GLN A 185 88.32 17.27 16.02
CA GLN A 185 89.18 16.86 14.92
C GLN A 185 90.02 18.03 14.41
N LYS A 186 89.46 19.25 14.31
CA LYS A 186 90.23 20.46 14.00
C LYS A 186 91.28 20.75 15.06
N GLN A 187 90.93 20.69 16.34
CA GLN A 187 91.88 20.88 17.45
C GLN A 187 93.01 19.84 17.42
N VAL A 188 92.69 18.57 17.15
CA VAL A 188 93.68 17.50 17.00
C VAL A 188 94.60 17.79 15.82
N SER A 189 94.07 18.21 14.68
CA SER A 189 94.89 18.57 13.50
C SER A 189 95.80 19.78 13.77
N GLU A 190 95.32 20.77 14.53
CA GLU A 190 96.13 21.92 14.96
C GLU A 190 97.22 21.52 15.96
N LEU A 191 96.91 20.64 16.91
CA LEU A 191 97.90 20.10 17.85
C LEU A 191 98.95 19.25 17.13
N GLN A 192 98.53 18.40 16.18
CA GLN A 192 99.45 17.62 15.34
C GLN A 192 100.36 18.53 14.52
N ARG A 193 99.84 19.62 13.96
CA ARG A 193 100.63 20.62 13.23
C ARG A 193 101.63 21.30 14.17
N ARG A 194 101.21 21.71 15.37
CA ARG A 194 102.12 22.30 16.38
C ARG A 194 103.21 21.31 16.81
N GLU A 195 102.88 20.03 16.93
CA GLU A 195 103.85 18.98 17.25
C GLU A 195 104.86 18.79 16.11
N GLN A 196 104.41 18.80 14.85
CA GLN A 196 105.30 18.75 13.69
C GLN A 196 106.20 20.00 13.60
N ASP A 197 105.67 21.19 13.84
CA ASP A 197 106.43 22.44 13.87
C ASP A 197 107.47 22.43 15.01
N ALA A 198 107.11 21.91 16.18
CA ALA A 198 108.01 21.74 17.32
C ALA A 198 109.12 20.73 17.01
N LYS A 199 108.81 19.58 16.40
CA LYS A 199 109.81 18.60 15.95
C LYS A 199 110.77 19.19 14.90
N ALA A 200 110.25 19.98 13.96
CA ALA A 200 111.08 20.67 12.98
C ALA A 200 112.00 21.72 13.63
N ALA A 201 111.51 22.44 14.65
CA ALA A 201 112.31 23.37 15.43
C ALA A 201 113.40 22.66 16.25
N GLU A 202 113.09 21.51 16.84
CA GLU A 202 114.04 20.66 17.56
C GLU A 202 115.14 20.14 16.64
N GLN A 203 114.80 19.65 15.44
CA GLN A 203 115.80 19.24 14.43
C GLN A 203 116.70 20.41 14.00
N ARG A 204 116.16 21.63 13.83
CA ARG A 204 116.95 22.83 13.53
C ARG A 204 117.90 23.20 14.67
N ALA A 205 117.43 23.12 15.91
CA ALA A 205 118.27 23.35 17.10
C ALA A 205 119.39 22.30 17.21
N MET A 206 119.10 21.04 16.91
CA MET A 206 120.10 19.96 16.87
C MET A 206 121.16 20.20 15.80
N GLN A 207 120.77 20.65 14.60
CA GLN A 207 121.73 21.05 13.55
C GLN A 207 122.58 22.25 13.96
N GLN A 208 122.01 23.24 14.65
CA GLN A 208 122.77 24.39 15.17
C GLN A 208 123.75 23.98 16.27
N SER A 209 123.34 23.09 17.18
CA SER A 209 124.21 22.52 18.21
C SER A 209 125.38 21.74 17.59
N GLY A 210 125.12 20.94 16.55
CA GLY A 210 126.16 20.22 15.81
C GLY A 210 127.21 21.17 15.19
N LYS A 211 126.77 22.27 14.57
CA LYS A 211 127.68 23.31 14.02
C LYS A 211 128.53 23.98 15.11
N LEU A 212 127.94 24.29 16.26
CA LEU A 212 128.66 24.85 17.40
C LEU A 212 129.69 23.86 17.98
N GLN A 213 129.37 22.56 17.99
CA GLN A 213 130.29 21.52 18.43
C GLN A 213 131.48 21.37 17.47
N GLU A 214 131.26 21.52 16.17
CA GLU A 214 132.31 21.48 15.14
C GLU A 214 133.23 22.72 15.22
N GLN A 215 132.67 23.89 15.50
CA GLN A 215 133.43 25.11 15.79
C GLN A 215 134.26 25.00 17.07
N ALA A 216 133.72 24.38 18.13
CA ALA A 216 134.48 24.12 19.36
C ALA A 216 135.67 23.17 19.11
N LYS A 217 135.49 22.17 18.23
CA LYS A 217 136.55 21.23 17.83
C LYS A 217 137.66 21.93 17.04
N GLN A 218 137.31 22.87 16.16
CA GLN A 218 138.27 23.71 15.44
C GLN A 218 139.07 24.62 16.38
N LEU A 219 138.41 25.24 17.37
CA LEU A 219 139.08 26.06 18.39
C LEU A 219 140.01 25.23 19.29
N GLN A 220 139.64 24.00 19.62
CA GLN A 220 140.50 23.06 20.36
C GLN A 220 141.76 22.68 19.56
N GLY A 221 141.65 22.52 18.24
CA GLY A 221 142.79 22.28 17.36
C GLY A 221 143.77 23.46 17.31
N THR A 222 143.26 24.69 17.31
CA THR A 222 144.11 25.91 17.35
C THR A 222 144.83 26.11 18.69
N LEU A 223 144.25 25.61 19.79
CA LEU A 223 144.89 25.66 21.11
C LEU A 223 146.08 24.69 21.19
N GLN A 224 145.96 23.50 20.59
CA GLN A 224 147.03 22.50 20.55
C GLN A 224 148.23 22.93 19.67
N THR A 225 147.98 23.68 18.59
CA THR A 225 149.07 24.26 17.78
C THR A 225 149.82 25.38 18.52
N ALA A 226 149.12 26.20 19.33
CA ALA A 226 149.73 27.25 20.15
C ALA A 226 150.54 26.67 21.34
N GLU A 227 150.09 25.55 21.93
CA GLU A 227 150.86 24.83 22.97
C GLU A 227 152.12 24.15 22.43
N ALA A 228 152.16 23.73 21.16
CA ALA A 228 153.36 23.19 20.51
C ALA A 228 154.42 24.28 20.23
N GLU A 229 154.00 25.50 19.91
CA GLU A 229 154.90 26.64 19.66
C GLU A 229 155.56 27.17 20.93
N THR A 230 154.89 27.10 22.10
CA THR A 230 155.47 27.48 23.40
C THR A 230 156.55 26.51 23.91
N LYS A 231 156.47 25.21 23.57
CA LYS A 231 157.51 24.22 23.88
C LYS A 231 158.79 24.39 23.03
N LEU A 232 158.66 24.83 21.78
CA LEU A 232 159.79 25.07 20.87
C LEU A 232 160.63 26.31 21.26
N LEU A 233 160.03 27.25 21.99
CA LEU A 233 160.69 28.47 22.50
C LEU A 233 161.40 28.27 23.85
N GLN A 234 161.00 27.27 24.65
CA GLN A 234 161.72 26.91 25.89
C GLN A 234 163.01 26.09 25.64
N GLN A 235 163.08 25.30 24.56
CA GLN A 235 164.32 24.57 24.20
C GLN A 235 165.43 25.47 23.65
N LYS A 236 165.09 26.56 22.95
CA LYS A 236 166.07 27.50 22.36
C LYS A 236 166.76 28.42 23.38
N LEU A 237 166.31 28.46 24.63
CA LEU A 237 166.92 29.27 25.69
C LEU A 237 167.99 28.50 26.49
N GLN A 238 167.95 27.16 26.48
CA GLN A 238 168.90 26.30 27.19
C GLN A 238 170.17 26.02 26.36
N GLU A 239 170.05 25.98 25.02
CA GLU A 239 171.18 25.73 24.09
C GLU A 239 172.12 26.94 23.89
N SER A 240 171.73 28.13 24.37
CA SER A 240 172.53 29.35 24.25
C SER A 240 173.59 29.51 25.36
N LYS A 241 173.54 28.74 26.45
CA LYS A 241 174.46 28.89 27.59
C LYS A 241 175.62 27.89 27.62
N GLU A 242 175.59 26.84 26.79
CA GLU A 242 176.61 25.78 26.77
C GLU A 242 177.53 25.85 25.53
N ARG A 243 177.39 26.88 24.68
CA ARG A 243 178.12 27.04 23.41
C ARG A 243 179.14 28.19 23.34
N GLU A 244 179.40 28.93 24.42
CA GLU A 244 180.29 30.10 24.37
C GLU A 244 181.70 29.87 24.97
N ASP A 245 181.98 28.73 25.61
CA ASP A 245 183.21 28.59 26.42
C ASP A 245 184.22 27.55 25.93
N LYS A 246 184.66 27.71 24.68
CA LYS A 246 185.83 27.03 24.12
C LYS A 246 185.53 25.56 23.84
N LEU A 247 185.44 25.18 22.58
CA LEU A 247 186.65 24.97 21.80
C LEU A 247 186.40 25.38 20.34
N ARG A 248 187.32 26.07 19.67
CA ARG A 248 188.60 26.64 20.08
C ARG A 248 189.10 27.36 18.85
N ALA A 249 189.98 28.33 19.08
CA ALA A 249 191.05 28.67 18.19
C ALA A 249 191.47 27.45 17.37
N GLU A 250 191.38 27.64 16.05
CA GLU A 250 192.42 27.24 15.14
C GLU A 250 192.57 25.72 14.93
N ALA A 251 192.67 25.24 13.72
CA ALA A 251 192.70 25.85 12.41
C ALA A 251 192.97 24.65 11.51
N SER A 252 192.90 24.89 10.20
CA SER A 252 193.85 24.27 9.28
C SER A 252 193.71 22.74 9.21
N THR A 253 192.79 22.21 8.43
CA THR A 253 192.90 22.24 6.97
C THR A 253 191.61 21.63 6.42
N ALA A 254 190.84 22.39 5.65
CA ALA A 254 191.02 22.47 4.21
C ALA A 254 190.71 21.10 3.55
N GLN A 255 189.54 20.96 2.91
CA GLN A 255 189.34 21.34 1.50
C GLN A 255 189.53 20.07 0.64
N GLN A 256 188.65 19.64 -0.25
CA GLN A 256 187.54 20.26 -0.95
C GLN A 256 186.74 19.15 -1.64
N ASN A 257 185.42 19.36 -1.71
CA ASN A 257 184.50 19.01 -2.81
C ASN A 257 184.29 17.52 -3.15
N GLU A 258 183.09 17.09 -3.54
CA GLU A 258 182.22 17.79 -4.49
C GLU A 258 180.77 17.28 -4.41
N LYS A 259 179.83 18.24 -4.45
CA LYS A 259 178.40 17.99 -4.70
C LYS A 259 178.24 17.40 -6.10
N SER A 260 177.22 16.58 -6.34
CA SER A 260 176.10 17.04 -7.20
C SER A 260 174.96 16.02 -7.46
N TRP A 261 173.76 16.62 -7.56
CA TRP A 261 172.50 16.24 -8.23
C TRP A 261 171.39 15.39 -7.56
N GLN A 262 170.23 16.05 -7.53
CA GLN A 262 168.85 15.58 -7.43
C GLN A 262 168.39 14.87 -8.73
N LYS A 263 167.53 13.84 -8.60
CA LYS A 263 166.27 13.63 -9.36
C LYS A 263 165.68 12.24 -9.04
N LEU A 264 164.48 12.19 -8.45
CA LEU A 264 163.46 11.17 -8.78
C LEU A 264 162.06 11.56 -8.30
N ALA A 265 161.50 12.59 -8.93
CA ALA A 265 160.08 12.91 -8.89
C ALA A 265 159.61 12.95 -10.35
N GLU A 266 159.06 11.83 -10.83
CA GLU A 266 158.25 11.71 -12.06
C GLU A 266 157.81 10.24 -12.21
N LYS A 267 156.56 9.90 -11.81
CA LYS A 267 155.79 8.71 -12.24
C LYS A 267 154.32 8.63 -11.76
N ARG A 268 153.56 9.75 -11.68
CA ARG A 268 152.14 9.74 -11.25
C ARG A 268 151.23 10.76 -11.99
N SER A 269 151.45 11.02 -13.29
CA SER A 269 150.59 11.96 -14.06
C SER A 269 149.96 11.39 -15.34
N GLU A 270 150.01 10.09 -15.60
CA GLU A 270 149.43 9.49 -16.83
C GLU A 270 148.21 8.57 -16.61
N GLU A 271 147.86 8.22 -15.38
CA GLU A 271 146.69 7.34 -15.10
C GLU A 271 145.40 8.10 -14.73
N LEU A 272 145.48 9.40 -14.41
CA LEU A 272 144.31 10.21 -14.03
C LEU A 272 143.49 10.71 -15.24
N SER A 273 144.09 10.91 -16.41
CA SER A 273 143.38 11.45 -17.59
C SER A 273 142.55 10.41 -18.37
N ARG A 274 142.74 9.10 -18.11
CA ARG A 274 141.95 8.03 -18.77
C ARG A 274 140.64 7.70 -18.05
N LEU A 275 140.48 8.08 -16.79
CA LEU A 275 139.25 7.86 -16.00
C LEU A 275 138.23 9.00 -16.13
N GLU A 276 138.67 10.21 -16.52
CA GLU A 276 137.80 11.38 -16.72
C GLU A 276 136.98 11.30 -18.02
N ILE A 277 137.51 10.66 -19.07
CA ILE A 277 136.83 10.55 -20.38
C ILE A 277 135.75 9.45 -20.37
N SER A 278 135.95 8.33 -19.65
CA SER A 278 134.91 7.28 -19.52
C SER A 278 133.74 7.68 -18.62
N LEU A 279 133.90 8.67 -17.76
CA LEU A 279 132.84 9.16 -16.87
C LEU A 279 131.87 10.12 -17.60
N LEU A 280 132.38 10.87 -18.59
CA LEU A 280 131.59 11.79 -19.42
C LEU A 280 130.70 11.04 -20.43
N GLU A 281 131.22 10.00 -21.08
CA GLU A 281 130.41 9.17 -22.00
C GLU A 281 129.32 8.35 -21.28
N ALA A 282 129.51 8.02 -20.00
CA ALA A 282 128.51 7.38 -19.16
C ALA A 282 127.45 8.37 -18.65
N ALA A 283 127.84 9.63 -18.39
CA ALA A 283 126.93 10.71 -18.01
C ALA A 283 125.99 11.07 -19.17
N ASP A 284 126.52 11.29 -20.37
CA ASP A 284 125.73 11.63 -21.58
C ASP A 284 124.73 10.52 -21.96
N LYS A 285 125.12 9.24 -21.81
CA LYS A 285 124.19 8.11 -22.00
C LYS A 285 123.12 8.03 -20.92
N SER A 286 123.44 8.40 -19.68
CA SER A 286 122.44 8.44 -18.59
C SER A 286 121.46 9.60 -18.77
N GLU A 287 121.92 10.72 -19.32
CA GLU A 287 121.10 11.90 -19.60
C GLU A 287 120.15 11.62 -20.77
N GLN A 288 120.63 11.01 -21.86
CA GLN A 288 119.77 10.56 -22.98
C GLN A 288 118.74 9.52 -22.55
N LEU A 289 119.10 8.56 -21.69
CA LEU A 289 118.15 7.59 -21.14
C LEU A 289 117.13 8.24 -20.20
N ASN A 290 117.53 9.25 -19.42
CA ASN A 290 116.62 10.03 -18.59
C ASN A 290 115.66 10.90 -19.42
N GLU A 291 116.13 11.51 -20.51
CA GLU A 291 115.26 12.25 -21.43
C GLU A 291 114.26 11.33 -22.13
N GLN A 292 114.68 10.13 -22.54
CA GLN A 292 113.76 9.13 -23.12
C GLN A 292 112.76 8.60 -22.07
N LEU A 293 113.20 8.33 -20.84
CA LEU A 293 112.32 7.96 -19.73
C LEU A 293 111.34 9.09 -19.37
N ALA A 294 111.78 10.35 -19.41
CA ALA A 294 110.93 11.51 -19.17
C ALA A 294 109.91 11.70 -20.31
N ALA A 295 110.31 11.49 -21.56
CA ALA A 295 109.41 11.56 -22.72
C ALA A 295 108.35 10.43 -22.68
N GLU A 296 108.75 9.20 -22.33
CA GLU A 296 107.81 8.09 -22.16
C GLU A 296 106.92 8.25 -20.92
N ALA A 297 107.44 8.82 -19.83
CA ALA A 297 106.64 9.17 -18.66
C ALA A 297 105.58 10.24 -18.98
N SER A 298 105.95 11.26 -19.77
CA SER A 298 105.02 12.29 -20.24
C SER A 298 103.93 11.71 -21.13
N ARG A 299 104.28 10.81 -22.06
CA ARG A 299 103.31 10.08 -22.90
C ARG A 299 102.39 9.18 -22.08
N LEU A 300 102.92 8.52 -21.06
CA LEU A 300 102.13 7.72 -20.12
C LEU A 300 101.18 8.57 -19.27
N GLU A 301 101.60 9.78 -18.86
CA GLU A 301 100.72 10.73 -18.17
C GLU A 301 99.61 11.25 -19.08
N GLU A 302 99.91 11.59 -20.33
CA GLU A 302 98.91 11.98 -21.34
C GLU A 302 97.91 10.85 -21.59
N ALA A 303 98.37 9.61 -21.83
CA ALA A 303 97.49 8.46 -22.01
C ALA A 303 96.65 8.14 -20.75
N ARG A 304 97.20 8.35 -19.54
CA ARG A 304 96.44 8.21 -18.28
C ARG A 304 95.38 9.31 -18.14
N ALA A 305 95.70 10.54 -18.54
CA ALA A 305 94.74 11.65 -18.53
C ALA A 305 93.60 11.41 -19.53
N GLU A 306 93.90 10.95 -20.74
CA GLU A 306 92.89 10.56 -21.74
C GLU A 306 92.00 9.41 -21.26
N LEU A 307 92.60 8.37 -20.66
CA LEU A 307 91.84 7.26 -20.06
C LEU A 307 90.94 7.74 -18.92
N GLN A 308 91.41 8.71 -18.12
CA GLN A 308 90.62 9.29 -17.03
C GLN A 308 89.44 10.10 -17.58
N VAL A 309 89.64 10.90 -18.62
CA VAL A 309 88.57 11.64 -19.30
C VAL A 309 87.52 10.69 -19.89
N GLU A 310 87.94 9.60 -20.53
CA GLU A 310 86.99 8.60 -21.05
C GLU A 310 86.27 7.84 -19.93
N ARG A 311 86.92 7.57 -18.79
CA ARG A 311 86.26 7.04 -17.59
C ARG A 311 85.23 7.99 -17.02
N ASP A 312 85.54 9.28 -16.95
CA ASP A 312 84.62 10.30 -16.43
C ASP A 312 83.41 10.47 -17.37
N LYS A 313 83.62 10.43 -18.69
CA LYS A 313 82.53 10.39 -19.69
C LYS A 313 81.69 9.13 -19.57
N ALA A 314 82.29 7.96 -19.41
CA ALA A 314 81.58 6.70 -19.20
C ALA A 314 80.76 6.73 -17.90
N GLY A 315 81.32 7.31 -16.83
CA GLY A 315 80.62 7.54 -15.56
C GLY A 315 79.43 8.50 -15.71
N ALA A 316 79.59 9.60 -16.46
CA ALA A 316 78.51 10.54 -16.75
C ALA A 316 77.39 9.89 -17.58
N LEU A 317 77.73 9.10 -18.60
CA LEU A 317 76.76 8.36 -19.41
C LEU A 317 76.03 7.28 -18.59
N ALA A 318 76.74 6.58 -17.69
CA ALA A 318 76.12 5.62 -16.77
C ALA A 318 75.13 6.31 -15.82
N ALA A 319 75.50 7.48 -15.26
CA ALA A 319 74.60 8.26 -14.43
C ALA A 319 73.37 8.78 -15.20
N GLN A 320 73.53 9.17 -16.47
CA GLN A 320 72.42 9.56 -17.33
C GLN A 320 71.49 8.38 -17.63
N LEU A 321 72.03 7.21 -17.96
CA LEU A 321 71.26 5.98 -18.17
C LEU A 321 70.48 5.57 -16.92
N GLU A 322 71.09 5.69 -15.74
CA GLU A 322 70.41 5.41 -14.47
C GLU A 322 69.29 6.43 -14.18
N SER A 323 69.51 7.71 -14.50
CA SER A 323 68.46 8.72 -14.39
C SER A 323 67.30 8.49 -15.37
N LEU A 324 67.59 7.97 -16.57
CA LEU A 324 66.58 7.64 -17.57
C LEU A 324 65.81 6.37 -17.19
N ARG A 325 66.49 5.35 -16.63
CA ARG A 325 65.86 4.14 -16.09
C ARG A 325 64.92 4.47 -14.95
N SER A 326 65.36 5.24 -13.96
CA SER A 326 64.50 5.65 -12.84
C SER A 326 63.31 6.51 -13.29
N ARG A 327 63.46 7.35 -14.32
CA ARG A 327 62.33 8.06 -14.94
C ARG A 327 61.38 7.12 -15.67
N ALA A 328 61.89 6.13 -16.38
CA ALA A 328 61.08 5.14 -17.07
C ALA A 328 60.31 4.23 -16.10
N GLU A 329 60.94 3.83 -14.99
CA GLU A 329 60.29 3.08 -13.90
C GLU A 329 59.17 3.88 -13.26
N ARG A 330 59.42 5.15 -12.89
CA ARG A 330 58.36 6.03 -12.36
C ARG A 330 57.20 6.20 -13.34
N ALA A 331 57.49 6.40 -14.63
CA ALA A 331 56.45 6.51 -15.65
C ALA A 331 55.66 5.20 -15.83
N ALA A 332 56.30 4.03 -15.63
CA ALA A 332 55.63 2.74 -15.65
C ALA A 332 54.72 2.56 -14.42
N GLU A 333 55.20 2.91 -13.23
CA GLU A 333 54.41 2.88 -11.98
C GLU A 333 53.19 3.82 -12.06
N GLU A 334 53.38 5.06 -12.55
CA GLU A 334 52.30 6.03 -12.76
C GLU A 334 51.25 5.51 -13.76
N ARG A 335 51.70 4.85 -14.85
CA ARG A 335 50.79 4.23 -15.83
C ARG A 335 50.02 3.07 -15.23
N GLU A 336 50.66 2.24 -14.41
CA GLU A 336 50.02 1.10 -13.76
C GLU A 336 48.98 1.57 -12.73
N GLN A 337 49.32 2.58 -11.93
CA GLN A 337 48.37 3.24 -11.03
C GLN A 337 47.19 3.86 -11.78
N ALA A 338 47.45 4.54 -12.91
CA ALA A 338 46.39 5.11 -13.75
C ALA A 338 45.47 4.01 -14.31
N LEU A 339 46.02 2.88 -14.76
CA LEU A 339 45.25 1.72 -15.24
C LEU A 339 44.36 1.14 -14.15
N LEU A 340 44.90 0.95 -12.94
CA LEU A 340 44.13 0.47 -11.80
C LEU A 340 43.00 1.44 -11.44
N SER A 341 43.28 2.74 -11.39
CA SER A 341 42.25 3.76 -11.12
C SER A 341 41.16 3.82 -12.20
N ALA A 342 41.52 3.58 -13.47
CA ALA A 342 40.56 3.52 -14.57
C ALA A 342 39.71 2.24 -14.51
N GLN A 343 40.28 1.12 -14.05
CA GLN A 343 39.53 -0.11 -13.81
C GLN A 343 38.53 0.05 -12.67
N THR A 344 38.96 0.59 -11.52
CA THR A 344 38.06 0.82 -10.38
C THR A 344 36.94 1.79 -10.73
N ALA A 345 37.26 2.90 -11.43
CA ALA A 345 36.23 3.82 -11.91
C ALA A 345 35.27 3.18 -12.92
N GLY A 346 35.75 2.24 -13.75
CA GLY A 346 34.92 1.46 -14.66
C GLY A 346 33.99 0.49 -13.94
N GLU A 347 34.44 -0.14 -12.86
CA GLU A 347 33.63 -1.00 -12.00
C GLU A 347 32.56 -0.21 -11.25
N GLU A 348 32.92 0.93 -10.65
CA GLU A 348 31.98 1.85 -10.00
C GLU A 348 30.91 2.35 -10.98
N LYS A 349 31.31 2.73 -12.20
CA LYS A 349 30.36 3.13 -13.24
C LYS A 349 29.38 2.01 -13.57
N ARG A 350 29.84 0.76 -13.68
CA ARG A 350 28.95 -0.39 -13.94
C ARG A 350 27.99 -0.64 -12.79
N GLN A 351 28.44 -0.52 -11.55
CA GLN A 351 27.58 -0.64 -10.37
C GLN A 351 26.50 0.44 -10.38
N LEU A 352 26.87 1.70 -10.64
CA LEU A 352 25.91 2.80 -10.76
C LEU A 352 24.92 2.62 -11.92
N GLU A 353 25.37 2.07 -13.05
CA GLU A 353 24.48 1.73 -14.17
C GLU A 353 23.48 0.63 -13.79
N GLN A 354 23.92 -0.39 -13.04
CA GLN A 354 23.03 -1.44 -12.51
C GLN A 354 22.02 -0.88 -11.52
N GLU A 355 22.46 -0.07 -10.55
CA GLU A 355 21.57 0.58 -9.58
C GLU A 355 20.55 1.50 -10.27
N ARG A 356 20.99 2.26 -11.29
CA ARG A 356 20.07 3.07 -12.11
C ARG A 356 19.02 2.20 -12.80
N ASP A 357 19.42 1.07 -13.37
CA ASP A 357 18.49 0.18 -14.09
C ASP A 357 17.51 -0.50 -13.14
N GLU A 358 17.96 -0.91 -11.96
CA GLU A 358 17.09 -1.40 -10.88
C GLU A 358 16.10 -0.34 -10.39
N LEU A 359 16.57 0.90 -10.20
CA LEU A 359 15.70 2.02 -9.82
C LEU A 359 14.70 2.35 -10.92
N ASN A 360 15.10 2.32 -12.19
CA ASN A 360 14.20 2.53 -13.32
C ASN A 360 13.11 1.45 -13.39
N LEU A 361 13.48 0.18 -13.18
CA LEU A 361 12.52 -0.92 -13.14
C LEU A 361 11.50 -0.71 -12.01
N ARG A 362 11.98 -0.34 -10.82
CA ARG A 362 11.12 -0.08 -9.66
C ARG A 362 10.21 1.13 -9.86
N LEU A 363 10.70 2.15 -10.57
CA LEU A 363 9.91 3.33 -10.93
C LEU A 363 8.80 2.96 -11.91
N GLN A 364 9.09 2.08 -12.87
CA GLN A 364 8.10 1.54 -13.80
C GLN A 364 7.04 0.69 -13.08
N GLU A 365 7.44 -0.18 -12.15
CA GLU A 365 6.51 -0.96 -11.31
C GLU A 365 5.58 -0.04 -10.50
N LEU A 366 6.10 1.06 -9.95
CA LEU A 366 5.31 2.05 -9.23
C LEU A 366 4.35 2.82 -10.16
N GLU A 367 4.78 3.16 -11.38
CA GLU A 367 3.92 3.80 -12.39
C GLU A 367 2.79 2.87 -12.83
N ASP A 368 3.07 1.60 -13.06
CA ASP A 368 2.07 0.61 -13.44
C ASP A 368 1.12 0.30 -12.26
N GLY A 369 1.64 0.22 -11.04
CA GLY A 369 0.82 0.16 -9.82
C GLY A 369 -0.10 1.36 -9.68
N ARG A 370 0.38 2.57 -9.97
CA ARG A 370 -0.44 3.79 -9.95
C ARG A 370 -1.53 3.77 -11.03
N LYS A 371 -1.24 3.27 -12.24
CA LYS A 371 -2.27 3.11 -13.30
C LYS A 371 -3.36 2.14 -12.85
N ALA A 372 -2.98 0.99 -12.26
CA ALA A 372 -3.94 0.02 -11.74
C ALA A 372 -4.84 0.63 -10.65
N VAL A 373 -4.29 1.45 -9.75
CA VAL A 373 -5.09 2.17 -8.75
C VAL A 373 -6.08 3.14 -9.42
N THR A 374 -5.65 3.92 -10.42
CA THR A 374 -6.56 4.83 -11.13
C THR A 374 -7.66 4.10 -11.92
N GLU A 375 -7.36 2.91 -12.44
CA GLU A 375 -8.36 2.06 -13.09
C GLU A 375 -9.39 1.57 -12.08
N LEU A 376 -8.95 1.08 -10.92
CA LEU A 376 -9.84 0.66 -9.82
C LEU A 376 -10.71 1.82 -9.30
N GLU A 377 -10.16 3.03 -9.16
CA GLU A 377 -10.93 4.22 -8.80
C GLU A 377 -12.02 4.51 -9.83
N SER A 378 -11.70 4.43 -11.13
CA SER A 378 -12.69 4.63 -12.19
C SER A 378 -13.78 3.55 -12.21
N GLU A 379 -13.45 2.30 -11.87
CA GLU A 379 -14.44 1.23 -11.73
C GLU A 379 -15.36 1.47 -10.52
N LEU A 380 -14.79 1.90 -9.39
CA LEU A 380 -15.58 2.26 -8.19
C LEU A 380 -16.54 3.40 -8.47
N ASP A 381 -16.13 4.42 -9.23
CA ASP A 381 -17.02 5.51 -9.60
C ASP A 381 -18.16 5.04 -10.52
N ARG A 382 -17.89 4.13 -11.48
CA ARG A 382 -18.95 3.50 -12.29
C ARG A 382 -19.94 2.71 -11.43
N TYR A 383 -19.47 2.00 -10.40
CA TYR A 383 -20.36 1.29 -9.49
C TYR A 383 -21.20 2.25 -8.63
N ARG A 384 -20.62 3.39 -8.21
CA ARG A 384 -21.35 4.43 -7.49
C ARG A 384 -22.44 5.06 -8.36
N GLU A 385 -22.10 5.47 -9.58
CA GLU A 385 -23.08 6.01 -10.54
C GLU A 385 -24.22 5.02 -10.80
N ALA A 386 -23.90 3.75 -11.04
CA ALA A 386 -24.92 2.71 -11.23
C ALA A 386 -25.79 2.48 -9.98
N ALA A 387 -25.24 2.63 -8.78
CA ALA A 387 -26.00 2.54 -7.53
C ALA A 387 -26.92 3.75 -7.35
N GLU A 388 -26.45 4.96 -7.65
CA GLU A 388 -27.25 6.19 -7.62
C GLU A 388 -28.40 6.14 -8.62
N GLU A 389 -28.16 5.65 -9.84
CA GLU A 389 -29.21 5.45 -10.85
C GLU A 389 -30.29 4.48 -10.37
N ARG A 390 -29.89 3.35 -9.76
CA ARG A 390 -30.83 2.39 -9.17
C ARG A 390 -31.63 3.04 -8.04
N GLU A 391 -30.98 3.79 -7.15
CA GLU A 391 -31.67 4.47 -6.06
C GLU A 391 -32.67 5.50 -6.60
N GLN A 392 -32.31 6.27 -7.62
CA GLN A 392 -33.23 7.21 -8.28
C GLN A 392 -34.42 6.49 -8.89
N GLU A 393 -34.21 5.34 -9.54
CA GLU A 393 -35.29 4.55 -10.11
C GLU A 393 -36.23 4.01 -9.02
N TRP A 394 -35.67 3.46 -7.92
CA TRP A 394 -36.45 3.05 -6.76
C TRP A 394 -37.22 4.21 -6.12
N ARG A 395 -36.62 5.40 -6.02
CA ARG A 395 -37.31 6.61 -5.53
C ARG A 395 -38.46 7.02 -6.43
N LYS A 396 -38.32 6.93 -7.76
CA LYS A 396 -39.40 7.20 -8.71
C LYS A 396 -40.54 6.20 -8.55
N GLN A 397 -40.21 4.91 -8.49
CA GLN A 397 -41.19 3.83 -8.31
C GLN A 397 -41.92 3.95 -6.97
N TRP A 398 -41.19 4.26 -5.90
CA TRP A 398 -41.77 4.53 -4.60
C TRP A 398 -42.72 5.74 -4.65
N ALA A 399 -42.29 6.84 -5.26
CA ALA A 399 -43.14 8.03 -5.41
C ALA A 399 -44.40 7.75 -6.24
N SER A 400 -44.33 6.91 -7.28
CA SER A 400 -45.54 6.50 -8.01
C SER A 400 -46.45 5.62 -7.16
N ALA A 401 -45.89 4.67 -6.40
CA ALA A 401 -46.68 3.81 -5.51
C ALA A 401 -47.34 4.61 -4.39
N GLU A 402 -46.66 5.62 -3.84
CA GLU A 402 -47.22 6.52 -2.84
C GLU A 402 -48.38 7.37 -3.40
N ARG A 403 -48.24 7.85 -4.64
CA ARG A 403 -49.36 8.53 -5.34
C ARG A 403 -50.53 7.59 -5.57
N GLU A 404 -50.29 6.37 -6.03
CA GLU A 404 -51.35 5.38 -6.20
C GLU A 404 -52.06 5.10 -4.87
N LEU A 405 -51.30 4.89 -3.80
CA LEU A 405 -51.84 4.67 -2.46
C LEU A 405 -52.65 5.88 -1.95
N SER A 406 -52.20 7.11 -2.23
CA SER A 406 -52.99 8.31 -1.92
C SER A 406 -54.31 8.34 -2.70
N SER A 407 -54.31 7.97 -3.99
CA SER A 407 -55.53 7.89 -4.79
C SER A 407 -56.48 6.80 -4.29
N TRP A 408 -55.95 5.70 -3.74
CA TRP A 408 -56.76 4.65 -3.12
C TRP A 408 -57.36 5.12 -1.80
N ARG A 409 -56.61 5.86 -0.98
CA ARG A 409 -57.14 6.48 0.25
C ARG A 409 -58.24 7.49 -0.05
N GLU A 410 -58.08 8.31 -1.09
CA GLU A 410 -59.12 9.24 -1.54
C GLU A 410 -60.39 8.49 -1.97
N LYS A 411 -60.24 7.43 -2.78
CA LYS A 411 -61.37 6.56 -3.16
C LYS A 411 -62.02 5.89 -1.95
N GLU A 412 -61.23 5.40 -1.00
CA GLU A 412 -61.75 4.81 0.23
C GLU A 412 -62.54 5.84 1.04
N SER A 413 -62.03 7.07 1.18
CA SER A 413 -62.73 8.15 1.89
C SER A 413 -64.04 8.55 1.19
N GLU A 414 -64.06 8.57 -0.14
CA GLU A 414 -65.27 8.86 -0.91
C GLU A 414 -66.30 7.73 -0.77
N LEU A 415 -65.87 6.46 -0.80
CA LEU A 415 -66.75 5.33 -0.54
C LEU A 415 -67.29 5.32 0.89
N GLN A 416 -66.49 5.71 1.87
CA GLN A 416 -66.94 5.89 3.25
C GLN A 416 -67.99 7.00 3.35
N ARG A 417 -67.76 8.15 2.69
CA ARG A 417 -68.74 9.25 2.61
C ARG A 417 -70.06 8.80 1.98
N GLN A 418 -70.00 8.05 0.87
CA GLN A 418 -71.18 7.49 0.22
C GLN A 418 -71.92 6.48 1.11
N LEU A 419 -71.18 5.67 1.87
CA LEU A 419 -71.77 4.74 2.84
C LEU A 419 -72.50 5.50 3.96
N GLU A 420 -71.90 6.57 4.49
CA GLU A 420 -72.52 7.42 5.51
C GLU A 420 -73.76 8.13 4.97
N GLU A 421 -73.71 8.69 3.76
CA GLU A 421 -74.88 9.28 3.08
C GLU A 421 -75.99 8.24 2.93
N TRP A 422 -75.67 7.03 2.46
CA TRP A 422 -76.65 5.96 2.29
C TRP A 422 -77.23 5.47 3.63
N GLN A 423 -76.43 5.43 4.69
CA GLN A 423 -76.91 5.14 6.05
C GLN A 423 -77.84 6.24 6.56
N GLN A 424 -77.52 7.51 6.33
CA GLN A 424 -78.39 8.64 6.68
C GLN A 424 -79.70 8.61 5.89
N GLU A 425 -79.66 8.34 4.59
CA GLU A 425 -80.85 8.20 3.76
C GLU A 425 -81.72 7.02 4.21
N SER A 426 -81.10 5.89 4.57
CA SER A 426 -81.81 4.72 5.10
C SER A 426 -82.42 5.00 6.47
N ALA A 427 -81.71 5.74 7.34
CA ALA A 427 -82.21 6.16 8.65
C ALA A 427 -83.37 7.16 8.52
N ALA A 428 -83.24 8.17 7.66
CA ALA A 428 -84.29 9.14 7.36
C ALA A 428 -85.50 8.46 6.69
N GLY A 429 -85.27 7.48 5.81
CA GLY A 429 -86.32 6.64 5.23
C GLY A 429 -87.05 5.82 6.30
N SER A 430 -86.31 5.23 7.23
CA SER A 430 -86.88 4.48 8.36
C SER A 430 -87.71 5.38 9.29
N GLU A 431 -87.22 6.59 9.59
CA GLU A 431 -87.96 7.58 10.38
C GLU A 431 -89.24 8.03 9.66
N ARG A 432 -89.18 8.27 8.33
CA ARG A 432 -90.39 8.56 7.54
C ARG A 432 -91.40 7.42 7.61
N VAL A 433 -90.96 6.17 7.50
CA VAL A 433 -91.83 5.00 7.63
C VAL A 433 -92.46 4.94 9.02
N LEU A 434 -91.70 5.22 10.08
CA LEU A 434 -92.23 5.32 11.45
C LEU A 434 -93.27 6.44 11.58
N THR A 435 -93.03 7.62 11.03
CA THR A 435 -94.01 8.71 11.05
C THR A 435 -95.28 8.36 10.28
N MET A 436 -95.15 7.76 9.09
CA MET A 436 -96.30 7.31 8.31
C MET A 436 -97.07 6.19 9.01
N ALA A 437 -96.38 5.29 9.72
CA ALA A 437 -97.04 4.26 10.51
C ALA A 437 -97.85 4.89 11.66
N GLY A 438 -97.29 5.88 12.36
CA GLY A 438 -98.01 6.66 13.37
C GLY A 438 -99.22 7.40 12.80
N ASP A 439 -99.08 8.03 11.63
CA ASP A 439 -100.20 8.70 10.95
C ASP A 439 -101.30 7.70 10.56
N VAL A 440 -100.94 6.49 10.11
CA VAL A 440 -101.90 5.42 9.81
C VAL A 440 -102.62 4.97 11.08
N GLU A 441 -101.92 4.80 12.21
CA GLU A 441 -102.55 4.48 13.50
C GLU A 441 -103.55 5.56 13.93
N VAL A 442 -103.19 6.84 13.81
CA VAL A 442 -104.11 7.96 14.09
C VAL A 442 -105.33 7.92 13.17
N ILE A 443 -105.14 7.70 11.86
CA ILE A 443 -106.25 7.59 10.91
C ILE A 443 -107.12 6.37 11.24
N GLU A 444 -106.54 5.25 11.66
CA GLU A 444 -107.30 4.08 12.10
C GLU A 444 -108.12 4.34 13.36
N GLU A 445 -107.57 5.07 14.33
CA GLU A 445 -108.28 5.52 15.53
C GLU A 445 -109.42 6.49 15.17
N GLU A 446 -109.17 7.48 14.32
CA GLU A 446 -110.20 8.39 13.81
C GLU A 446 -111.30 7.63 13.07
N LYS A 447 -110.93 6.66 12.23
CA LYS A 447 -111.88 5.78 11.52
C LYS A 447 -112.72 4.95 12.49
N ARG A 448 -112.11 4.40 13.56
CA ARG A 448 -112.85 3.68 14.61
C ARG A 448 -113.82 4.60 15.32
N ARG A 449 -113.38 5.80 15.71
CA ARG A 449 -114.22 6.81 16.36
C ARG A 449 -115.40 7.23 15.48
N LEU A 450 -115.17 7.45 14.18
CA LEU A 450 -116.22 7.76 13.22
C LEU A 450 -117.19 6.57 13.03
N ALA A 451 -116.69 5.34 13.04
CA ALA A 451 -117.53 4.15 12.97
C ALA A 451 -118.42 3.99 14.22
N GLU A 452 -117.88 4.25 15.41
CA GLU A 452 -118.65 4.29 16.66
C GLU A 452 -119.73 5.37 16.61
N GLN A 453 -119.41 6.59 16.16
CA GLN A 453 -120.39 7.66 15.98
C GLN A 453 -121.49 7.30 14.97
N LEU A 454 -121.12 6.67 13.86
CA LEU A 454 -122.09 6.17 12.88
C LEU A 454 -123.00 5.09 13.48
N GLN A 455 -122.45 4.22 14.32
CA GLN A 455 -123.23 3.21 15.03
C GLN A 455 -124.20 3.85 16.03
N GLU A 456 -123.75 4.82 16.84
CA GLU A 456 -124.63 5.56 17.76
C GLU A 456 -125.77 6.27 17.02
N VAL A 457 -125.48 6.89 15.87
CA VAL A 457 -126.51 7.52 15.02
C VAL A 457 -127.47 6.48 14.47
N THR A 458 -126.97 5.32 14.04
CA THR A 458 -127.80 4.22 13.53
C THR A 458 -128.72 3.69 14.64
N ASP A 459 -128.19 3.42 15.83
CA ASP A 459 -128.97 2.96 16.99
C ASP A 459 -130.04 4.01 17.38
N SER A 460 -129.68 5.31 17.34
CA SER A 460 -130.65 6.38 17.60
C SER A 460 -131.76 6.46 16.55
N TYR A 461 -131.42 6.23 15.28
CA TYR A 461 -132.39 6.17 14.18
C TYR A 461 -133.30 4.95 14.31
N GLU A 462 -132.75 3.79 14.67
CA GLU A 462 -133.53 2.58 14.95
C GLU A 462 -134.50 2.82 16.10
N LEU A 463 -134.05 3.43 17.21
CA LEU A 463 -134.91 3.76 18.34
C LEU A 463 -136.04 4.72 17.95
N ILE A 464 -135.74 5.80 17.23
CA ILE A 464 -136.74 6.77 16.76
C ILE A 464 -137.71 6.10 15.78
N SER A 465 -137.23 5.24 14.88
CA SER A 465 -138.06 4.46 13.96
C SER A 465 -138.99 3.51 14.70
N HIS A 466 -138.50 2.81 15.73
CA HIS A 466 -139.31 1.97 16.61
C HIS A 466 -140.36 2.78 17.39
N GLN A 467 -139.97 3.93 17.97
CA GLN A 467 -140.89 4.84 18.65
C GLN A 467 -141.97 5.37 17.70
N PHE A 468 -141.59 5.75 16.47
CA PHE A 468 -142.54 6.17 15.45
C PHE A 468 -143.50 5.04 15.08
N ARG A 469 -143.01 3.81 14.94
CA ARG A 469 -143.86 2.64 14.64
C ARG A 469 -144.83 2.33 15.78
N LEU A 470 -144.39 2.43 17.03
CA LEU A 470 -145.26 2.30 18.20
C LEU A 470 -146.33 3.40 18.22
N LEU A 471 -145.95 4.64 17.94
CA LEU A 471 -146.90 5.76 17.86
C LEU A 471 -147.93 5.56 16.74
N GLN A 472 -147.53 4.99 15.59
CA GLN A 472 -148.47 4.62 14.52
C GLN A 472 -149.45 3.54 15.00
N LEU A 473 -148.96 2.48 15.67
CA LEU A 473 -149.79 1.43 16.23
C LEU A 473 -150.73 1.95 17.33
N GLU A 474 -150.26 2.86 18.19
CA GLU A 474 -151.10 3.55 19.19
C GLU A 474 -152.20 4.36 18.51
N ARG A 475 -151.86 5.10 17.45
CA ARG A 475 -152.82 5.89 16.67
C ARG A 475 -153.83 5.01 15.93
N GLU A 476 -153.41 3.87 15.38
CA GLU A 476 -154.30 2.86 14.78
C GLU A 476 -155.24 2.28 15.84
N LYS A 477 -154.72 1.93 17.02
CA LYS A 477 -155.52 1.43 18.13
C LYS A 477 -156.51 2.47 18.66
N GLU A 478 -156.13 3.73 18.74
CA GLU A 478 -157.05 4.83 19.09
C GLU A 478 -158.16 4.97 18.04
N GLN A 479 -157.84 4.84 16.75
CA GLN A 479 -158.83 4.84 15.68
C GLN A 479 -159.78 3.64 15.77
N GLU A 480 -159.27 2.44 16.07
CA GLU A 480 -160.10 1.24 16.32
C GLU A 480 -161.02 1.42 17.53
N GLN A 481 -160.49 1.91 18.66
CA GLN A 481 -161.31 2.20 19.85
C GLN A 481 -162.37 3.26 19.57
N GLN A 482 -162.05 4.25 18.74
CA GLN A 482 -163.01 5.27 18.35
C GLN A 482 -164.09 4.71 17.42
N ALA A 483 -163.71 3.81 16.49
CA ALA A 483 -164.66 3.07 15.67
C ALA A 483 -165.58 2.15 16.50
N GLU A 484 -165.04 1.45 17.50
CA GLU A 484 -165.84 0.64 18.44
C GLU A 484 -166.82 1.51 19.23
N ARG A 485 -166.38 2.66 19.75
CA ARG A 485 -167.28 3.61 20.44
C ARG A 485 -168.35 4.16 19.51
N ASP A 486 -168.03 4.45 18.26
CA ASP A 486 -168.98 4.90 17.26
C ASP A 486 -169.99 3.79 16.90
N GLU A 487 -169.57 2.53 16.86
CA GLU A 487 -170.46 1.37 16.69
C GLU A 487 -171.37 1.16 17.91
N GLU A 488 -170.84 1.25 19.12
CA GLU A 488 -171.65 1.20 20.35
C GLU A 488 -172.65 2.36 20.40
N TYR A 489 -172.23 3.57 20.02
CA TYR A 489 -173.12 4.72 19.91
C TYR A 489 -174.22 4.50 18.86
N ARG A 490 -173.89 3.90 17.71
CA ARG A 490 -174.89 3.49 16.70
C ARG A 490 -175.86 2.45 17.25
N ARG A 491 -175.38 1.40 17.91
CA ARG A 491 -176.25 0.39 18.54
C ARG A 491 -177.18 1.02 19.57
N LEU A 492 -176.65 1.88 20.44
CA LEU A 492 -177.44 2.56 21.45
C LEU A 492 -178.47 3.52 20.83
N LYS A 493 -178.12 4.17 19.71
CA LYS A 493 -179.04 5.01 18.94
C LYS A 493 -180.14 4.19 18.27
N ASP A 494 -179.82 3.02 17.71
CA ASP A 494 -180.78 2.10 17.13
C ASP A 494 -181.72 1.52 18.19
N ASP A 495 -181.18 1.17 19.37
CA ASP A 495 -181.98 0.70 20.51
C ASP A 495 -182.83 1.83 21.11
N TYR A 496 -182.33 3.06 21.16
CA TYR A 496 -183.13 4.24 21.52
C TYR A 496 -184.24 4.50 20.50
N ALA A 497 -183.97 4.34 19.19
CA ALA A 497 -184.98 4.47 18.15
C ALA A 497 -186.07 3.39 18.25
N LYS A 498 -185.70 2.14 18.62
CA LYS A 498 -186.67 1.08 18.92
C LYS A 498 -187.52 1.40 20.15
N LEU A 499 -186.89 1.88 21.23
CA LEU A 499 -187.63 2.33 22.42
C LEU A 499 -188.55 3.51 22.10
N GLN A 500 -188.14 4.40 21.19
CA GLN A 500 -188.95 5.54 20.76
C GLN A 500 -190.12 5.09 19.87
N SER A 501 -189.94 4.10 18.99
CA SER A 501 -191.07 3.51 18.25
C SER A 501 -192.05 2.79 19.18
N GLU A 502 -191.54 2.04 20.16
CA GLU A 502 -192.38 1.42 21.19
C GLU A 502 -193.10 2.50 22.01
N TYR A 503 -192.42 3.55 22.45
CA TYR A 503 -193.05 4.65 23.18
C TYR A 503 -194.13 5.38 22.35
N ASN A 504 -193.91 5.56 21.05
CA ASN A 504 -194.88 6.15 20.14
C ASN A 504 -196.09 5.22 19.89
N GLU A 505 -195.88 3.90 19.79
CA GLU A 505 -196.97 2.90 19.71
C GLU A 505 -197.80 2.85 21.01
N TRP A 506 -197.17 3.06 22.17
CA TRP A 506 -197.88 3.19 23.45
C TRP A 506 -198.65 4.51 23.57
N ILE A 507 -198.23 5.58 22.89
CA ILE A 507 -198.98 6.84 22.81
C ILE A 507 -200.19 6.73 21.85
N GLU A 508 -200.06 6.07 20.70
CA GLU A 508 -201.20 5.84 19.79
C GLU A 508 -202.31 4.97 20.42
N LEU A 509 -201.96 4.05 21.35
CA LEU A 509 -202.94 3.24 22.09
C LEU A 509 -203.65 4.01 23.23
N LEU A 510 -203.15 5.18 23.64
CA LEU A 510 -203.80 6.04 24.64
C LEU A 510 -204.74 7.10 24.02
N GLU A 511 -204.70 7.32 22.70
CA GLU A 511 -205.51 8.32 21.98
C GLU A 511 -206.72 7.73 21.21
N GLN A 512 -207.03 6.42 21.35
CA GLN A 512 -208.29 5.81 20.92
C GLN A 512 -209.23 5.48 22.08
N ASN A 513 -209.52 6.49 22.90
CA ASN A 513 -210.79 6.67 23.61
C ASN A 513 -211.49 7.93 23.09
#